data_AF-A0A419FDS4-F1
#
_entry.id   AF-A0A419FDS4-F1
#
_cell.length_a   1.000
_cell.length_b   1.000
_cell.length_c   1.000
_cell.angle_alpha   90.00
_cell.angle_beta   90.00
_cell.angle_gamma   90.00
#
_symmetry.space_group_name_H-M   'P 1'
#
loop_
_entity.id
_entity.type
_entity.pdbx_description
1 polymer ?
#
loop_
_entity_poly.entity_id
_entity_poly.type
_entity_poly.pdbx_seq_one_letter_code
_entity_poly.pdbx_strand_id
1 'polypeptide(L)'
;MKCPEPHILEEYLDGDLVETHRREVEDHLAVCSACRTLVESERALAAGLRESLPLAAPPGFHDRVTAALAPARAPSLLPDWLWALGLGLVVALAGLALGRFGASIWPEFSRSLEAFLPDLGRLVRDLNQVLPGGDWLTQLPGGYFFVLNFLAAGVVLAWGLWQMVKALRR
;
A
#
# COMPACT_ATOMS: atom_id res chain seq x y z
N MET A 1 38.12 -29.35 -10.07
CA MET A 1 37.24 -28.58 -9.18
C MET A 1 37.32 -29.17 -7.78
N LYS A 2 37.28 -28.35 -6.74
CA LYS A 2 37.29 -28.82 -5.35
C LYS A 2 35.88 -29.35 -5.00
N CYS A 3 35.80 -30.44 -4.24
CA CYS A 3 34.51 -30.92 -3.75
C CYS A 3 33.92 -29.91 -2.74
N PRO A 4 32.59 -29.74 -2.69
CA PRO A 4 31.92 -28.97 -1.65
C PRO A 4 32.26 -29.53 -0.27
N GLU A 5 32.19 -28.68 0.74
CA GLU A 5 32.30 -29.14 2.12
C GLU A 5 31.07 -29.98 2.50
N PRO A 6 31.20 -31.00 3.36
CA PRO A 6 30.10 -31.91 3.68
C PRO A 6 28.83 -31.22 4.17
N HIS A 7 28.94 -30.18 5.00
CA HIS A 7 27.79 -29.43 5.52
C HIS A 7 26.97 -28.76 4.41
N ILE A 8 27.60 -28.34 3.30
CA ILE A 8 26.89 -27.75 2.15
C ILE A 8 26.05 -28.81 1.42
N LEU A 9 26.53 -30.05 1.38
CA LEU A 9 25.76 -31.16 0.79
C LEU A 9 24.58 -31.56 1.68
N GLU A 10 24.72 -31.46 3.00
CA GLU A 10 23.63 -31.66 3.97
C GLU A 10 22.57 -30.56 3.82
N GLU A 11 22.96 -29.28 3.81
CA GLU A 11 22.05 -28.15 3.55
C GLU A 11 21.34 -28.26 2.18
N TYR A 12 22.02 -28.80 1.16
CA TYR A 12 21.41 -29.09 -0.13
C TYR A 12 20.34 -30.18 -0.05
N LEU A 13 20.58 -31.24 0.73
CA LEU A 13 19.64 -32.34 0.94
C LEU A 13 18.40 -31.89 1.73
N ASP A 14 18.59 -31.00 2.71
CA ASP A 14 17.52 -30.45 3.55
C ASP A 14 16.72 -29.34 2.83
N GLY A 15 17.29 -28.75 1.78
CA GLY A 15 16.66 -27.67 1.01
C GLY A 15 16.85 -26.27 1.61
N ASP A 16 17.83 -26.13 2.51
CA ASP A 16 18.13 -24.90 3.24
C ASP A 16 19.12 -23.97 2.51
N LEU A 17 19.71 -24.43 1.41
CA LEU A 17 20.58 -23.60 0.59
C LEU A 17 19.82 -22.49 -0.14
N VAL A 18 20.41 -21.29 -0.10
CA VAL A 18 20.00 -20.19 -0.99
C VAL A 18 20.20 -20.56 -2.46
N GLU A 19 19.36 -20.00 -3.32
CA GLU A 19 19.28 -20.36 -4.74
C GLU A 19 20.63 -20.30 -5.49
N THR A 20 21.51 -19.38 -5.14
CA THR A 20 22.85 -19.27 -5.73
C THR A 20 23.74 -20.46 -5.39
N HIS A 21 23.84 -20.81 -4.11
CA HIS A 21 24.64 -21.95 -3.66
C HIS A 21 24.03 -23.29 -4.12
N ARG A 22 22.70 -23.37 -4.18
CA ARG A 22 22.01 -24.55 -4.73
C ARG A 22 22.45 -24.84 -6.18
N ARG A 23 22.52 -23.80 -7.02
CA ARG A 23 22.99 -23.94 -8.42
C ARG A 23 24.45 -24.38 -8.50
N GLU A 24 25.32 -23.82 -7.65
CA GLU A 24 26.74 -24.22 -7.61
C GLU A 24 26.91 -25.70 -7.25
N VAL A 25 26.10 -26.20 -6.31
CA VAL A 25 26.07 -27.63 -5.97
C VAL A 25 25.53 -28.46 -7.14
N GLU A 26 24.47 -28.01 -7.81
CA GLU A 26 23.90 -28.72 -8.98
C GLU A 26 24.89 -28.82 -10.15
N ASP A 27 25.59 -27.73 -10.46
CA ASP A 27 26.66 -27.70 -11.45
C ASP A 27 27.80 -28.65 -11.06
N HIS A 28 28.15 -28.71 -9.77
CA HIS A 28 29.13 -29.66 -9.26
C HIS A 28 28.66 -31.12 -9.43
N LEU A 29 27.41 -31.43 -9.06
CA LEU A 29 26.83 -32.77 -9.18
C LEU A 29 26.76 -33.25 -10.63
N ALA A 30 26.63 -32.33 -11.60
CA ALA A 30 26.67 -32.65 -13.02
C ALA A 30 28.03 -33.21 -13.48
N VAL A 31 29.12 -32.87 -12.80
CA VAL A 31 30.49 -33.24 -13.19
C VAL A 31 31.16 -34.23 -12.23
N CYS A 32 30.79 -34.24 -10.95
CA CYS A 32 31.40 -35.10 -9.94
C CYS A 32 30.52 -36.31 -9.61
N SER A 33 30.92 -37.50 -10.10
CA SER A 33 30.19 -38.74 -9.83
C SER A 33 30.20 -39.13 -8.35
N ALA A 34 31.30 -38.90 -7.63
CA ALA A 34 31.40 -39.25 -6.21
C ALA A 34 30.38 -38.50 -5.34
N CYS A 35 30.24 -37.18 -5.53
CA CYS A 35 29.24 -36.39 -4.80
C CYS A 35 27.81 -36.74 -5.23
N ARG A 36 27.60 -37.09 -6.51
CA ARG A 36 26.30 -37.56 -7.00
C ARG A 36 25.87 -38.86 -6.32
N THR A 37 26.75 -39.86 -6.27
CA THR A 37 26.47 -41.14 -5.61
C THR A 37 26.15 -40.94 -4.12
N LEU A 38 26.87 -40.04 -3.44
CA LEU A 38 26.61 -39.71 -2.04
C LEU A 38 25.19 -39.14 -1.85
N VAL A 39 24.83 -38.10 -2.60
CA VAL A 39 23.48 -37.48 -2.56
C VAL A 39 22.38 -38.49 -2.91
N GLU A 40 22.61 -39.36 -3.91
CA GLU A 40 21.67 -40.41 -4.29
C GLU A 40 21.48 -41.44 -3.18
N SER A 41 22.57 -41.84 -2.50
CA SER A 41 22.49 -42.78 -1.37
C SER A 41 21.71 -42.21 -0.17
N GLU A 42 21.93 -40.94 0.16
CA GLU A 42 21.20 -40.26 1.24
C GLU A 42 19.71 -40.12 0.90
N ARG A 43 19.39 -39.74 -0.34
CA ARG A 43 18.00 -39.68 -0.83
C ARG A 43 17.31 -41.05 -0.79
N ALA A 44 18.02 -42.12 -1.16
CA ALA A 44 17.50 -43.47 -1.11
C ALA A 44 17.22 -43.92 0.34
N LEU A 45 18.14 -43.62 1.26
CA LEU A 45 17.96 -43.89 2.69
C LEU A 45 16.75 -43.15 3.26
N ALA A 46 16.64 -41.85 2.99
CA ALA A 46 15.52 -41.02 3.43
C ALA A 46 14.18 -41.52 2.83
N ALA A 47 14.16 -41.94 1.57
CA ALA A 47 12.97 -42.52 0.94
C ALA A 47 12.56 -43.83 1.63
N GLY A 48 13.51 -44.75 1.88
CA GLY A 48 13.22 -46.00 2.58
C GLY A 48 12.72 -45.79 4.01
N LEU A 49 13.23 -44.77 4.71
CA LEU A 49 12.74 -44.43 6.04
C LEU A 49 11.30 -43.90 6.02
N ARG A 50 10.96 -43.04 5.05
CA ARG A 50 9.59 -42.53 4.88
C ARG A 50 8.60 -43.64 4.55
N GLU A 51 9.00 -44.61 3.73
CA GLU A 51 8.15 -45.74 3.36
C GLU A 51 7.92 -46.71 4.54
N SER A 52 8.95 -46.94 5.35
CA SER A 52 8.87 -47.83 6.52
C SER A 52 8.15 -47.23 7.73
N LEU A 53 8.03 -45.90 7.81
CA LEU A 53 7.37 -45.19 8.91
C LEU A 53 6.24 -44.28 8.38
N PRO A 54 5.08 -44.85 7.99
CA PRO A 54 3.91 -44.06 7.64
C PRO A 54 3.35 -43.35 8.88
N LEU A 55 3.89 -42.16 9.15
CA LEU A 55 3.43 -41.27 10.21
C LEU A 55 2.17 -40.53 9.72
N ALA A 56 1.00 -41.06 10.07
CA ALA A 56 -0.25 -40.33 9.87
C ALA A 56 -0.36 -39.22 10.92
N ALA A 57 -0.54 -37.97 10.46
CA ALA A 57 -0.85 -36.87 11.36
C ALA A 57 -2.19 -37.14 12.07
N PRO A 58 -2.29 -36.89 13.39
CA PRO A 58 -3.56 -37.01 14.11
C PRO A 58 -4.64 -36.11 13.49
N PRO A 59 -5.93 -36.50 13.55
CA PRO A 59 -7.01 -35.65 13.05
C PRO A 59 -6.97 -34.25 13.68
N GLY A 60 -7.19 -33.23 12.85
CA GLY A 60 -7.12 -31.82 13.24
C GLY A 60 -5.72 -31.28 13.54
N PHE A 61 -4.64 -32.02 13.27
CA PHE A 61 -3.26 -31.52 13.46
C PHE A 61 -3.00 -30.24 12.65
N HIS A 62 -3.35 -30.24 11.37
CA HIS A 62 -3.17 -29.08 10.50
C HIS A 62 -3.91 -27.84 11.02
N ASP A 63 -5.16 -28.01 11.48
CA ASP A 63 -5.96 -26.90 12.02
C ASP A 63 -5.36 -26.35 13.32
N ARG A 64 -4.86 -27.24 14.20
CA ARG A 64 -4.19 -26.81 15.44
C ARG A 64 -2.89 -26.05 15.16
N VAL A 65 -2.09 -26.53 14.21
CA VAL A 65 -0.82 -25.88 13.84
C VAL A 65 -1.07 -24.53 13.17
N THR A 66 -2.00 -24.46 12.21
CA THR A 66 -2.35 -23.21 11.53
C THR A 66 -2.95 -22.19 12.49
N ALA A 67 -3.81 -22.61 13.42
CA ALA A 67 -4.33 -21.74 14.47
C ALA A 67 -3.23 -21.20 15.40
N ALA A 68 -2.23 -22.01 15.74
CA ALA A 68 -1.09 -21.58 16.56
C ALA A 68 -0.15 -20.62 15.81
N LEU A 69 -0.04 -20.74 14.49
CA LEU A 69 0.77 -19.87 13.63
C LEU A 69 0.04 -18.60 13.20
N ALA A 70 -1.29 -18.53 13.39
CA ALA A 70 -2.06 -17.36 13.02
C ALA A 70 -1.48 -16.14 13.74
N PRO A 71 -1.11 -15.07 13.01
CA PRO A 71 -0.57 -13.87 13.64
C PRO A 71 -1.61 -13.38 14.63
N ALA A 72 -1.20 -13.24 15.90
CA ALA A 72 -2.04 -12.60 16.91
C ALA A 72 -2.43 -11.24 16.34
N ARG A 73 -3.71 -11.08 15.96
CA ARG A 73 -4.23 -9.76 15.56
C ARG A 73 -3.93 -8.85 16.74
N ALA A 74 -3.01 -7.92 16.54
CA ALA A 74 -2.76 -6.89 17.53
C ALA A 74 -4.12 -6.24 17.82
N PRO A 75 -4.62 -6.30 19.06
CA PRO A 75 -5.87 -5.64 19.38
C PRO A 75 -5.68 -4.16 19.06
N SER A 76 -6.57 -3.60 18.25
CA SER A 76 -6.57 -2.16 18.03
C SER A 76 -6.79 -1.50 19.39
N LEU A 77 -5.75 -0.87 19.92
CA LEU A 77 -5.77 -0.20 21.23
C LEU A 77 -6.72 1.00 21.25
N LEU A 78 -7.18 1.46 20.09
CA LEU A 78 -8.03 2.61 19.93
C LEU A 78 -9.33 2.22 19.18
N PRO A 79 -10.50 2.67 19.68
CA PRO A 79 -11.77 2.56 18.97
C PRO A 79 -11.74 3.17 17.57
N ASP A 80 -12.43 2.54 16.61
CA ASP A 80 -12.53 3.00 15.21
C ASP A 80 -12.94 4.47 15.04
N TRP A 81 -13.76 5.02 15.96
CA TRP A 81 -14.21 6.42 15.90
C TRP A 81 -13.09 7.43 16.13
N LEU A 82 -12.04 7.07 16.88
CA LEU A 82 -10.87 7.92 17.11
C LEU A 82 -10.00 8.03 15.86
N TRP A 83 -9.90 6.97 15.06
CA TRP A 83 -9.22 7.02 13.76
C TRP A 83 -9.95 7.94 12.77
N ALA A 84 -11.28 7.90 12.76
CA ALA A 84 -12.10 8.80 11.94
C ALA A 84 -11.91 10.27 12.35
N LEU A 85 -11.83 10.56 13.66
CA LEU A 85 -11.52 11.91 14.16
C LEU A 85 -10.11 12.37 13.80
N GLY A 86 -9.11 11.48 13.94
CA GLY A 86 -7.73 11.76 13.56
C GLY A 86 -7.59 12.12 12.07
N LEU A 87 -8.22 11.33 11.20
CA LEU A 87 -8.24 11.59 9.75
C LEU A 87 -8.95 12.91 9.43
N GLY A 88 -10.11 13.16 10.07
CA GLY A 88 -10.85 14.40 9.90
C GLY A 88 -10.03 15.63 10.29
N LEU A 89 -9.28 15.56 11.40
CA LEU A 89 -8.41 16.66 11.84
C LEU A 89 -7.27 16.92 10.86
N VAL A 90 -6.62 15.88 10.33
CA VAL A 90 -5.54 16.02 9.33
C VAL A 90 -6.07 16.70 8.06
N VAL A 91 -7.24 16.29 7.55
CA VAL A 91 -7.85 16.90 6.37
C VAL A 91 -8.21 18.36 6.62
N ALA A 92 -8.77 18.68 7.80
CA ALA A 92 -9.11 20.05 8.17
C ALA A 92 -7.87 20.95 8.25
N LEU A 93 -6.79 20.47 8.88
CA LEU A 93 -5.53 21.20 8.98
C LEU A 93 -4.85 21.38 7.62
N ALA A 94 -4.86 20.35 6.76
CA ALA A 94 -4.36 20.44 5.40
C ALA A 94 -5.15 21.45 4.56
N GLY A 95 -6.48 21.44 4.66
CA GLY A 95 -7.35 22.41 3.98
C GLY A 95 -7.10 23.85 4.44
N LEU A 96 -6.91 24.06 5.75
CA LEU A 96 -6.56 25.37 6.31
C LEU A 96 -5.19 25.85 5.84
N ALA A 97 -4.18 24.97 5.84
CA ALA A 97 -2.83 25.29 5.37
C ALA A 97 -2.82 25.64 3.87
N LEU A 98 -3.47 24.82 3.04
CA LEU A 98 -3.60 25.05 1.60
C LEU A 98 -4.41 26.32 1.28
N GLY A 99 -5.50 26.57 2.01
CA GLY A 99 -6.30 27.79 1.84
C GLY A 99 -5.51 29.06 2.19
N ARG A 100 -4.73 29.01 3.27
CA ARG A 100 -3.89 30.14 3.70
C ARG A 100 -2.74 30.40 2.73
N PHE A 101 -2.18 29.35 2.13
CA PHE A 101 -1.15 29.45 1.10
C PHE A 101 -1.72 29.93 -0.25
N GLY A 102 -2.90 29.45 -0.62
CA GLY A 102 -3.64 29.91 -1.80
C GLY A 102 -3.97 31.41 -1.74
N ALA A 103 -4.33 31.93 -0.57
CA ALA A 103 -4.56 33.37 -0.38
C ALA A 103 -3.29 34.22 -0.59
N SER A 104 -2.11 33.66 -0.34
CA SER A 104 -0.82 34.35 -0.55
C SER A 104 -0.36 34.33 -2.01
N ILE A 105 -0.72 33.30 -2.78
CA ILE A 105 -0.32 33.13 -4.20
C ILE A 105 -1.34 33.78 -5.16
N TRP A 106 -2.54 34.06 -4.66
CA TRP A 106 -3.64 34.63 -5.43
C TRP A 106 -3.29 35.91 -6.23
N PRO A 107 -2.62 36.94 -5.66
CA PRO A 107 -2.41 38.18 -6.38
C PRO A 107 -1.37 38.06 -7.52
N GLU A 108 -0.46 37.11 -7.45
CA GLU A 108 0.48 36.79 -8.53
C GLU A 108 -0.20 35.93 -9.60
N PHE A 109 -0.96 34.92 -9.20
CA PHE A 109 -1.68 34.03 -10.13
C PHE A 109 -2.74 34.78 -10.93
N SER A 110 -3.50 35.70 -10.31
CA SER A 110 -4.52 36.49 -11.01
C SER A 110 -3.92 37.36 -12.11
N ARG A 111 -2.77 37.99 -11.85
CA ARG A 111 -2.03 38.79 -12.84
C ARG A 111 -1.53 37.94 -14.01
N SER A 112 -1.01 36.74 -13.73
CA SER A 112 -0.61 35.80 -14.79
C SER A 112 -1.81 35.26 -15.58
N LEU A 113 -2.94 35.01 -14.94
CA LEU A 113 -4.17 34.53 -15.59
C LEU A 113 -4.77 35.59 -16.52
N GLU A 114 -4.80 36.86 -16.09
CA GLU A 114 -5.23 37.99 -16.91
C GLU A 114 -4.33 38.21 -18.14
N ALA A 115 -3.03 37.99 -18.00
CA ALA A 115 -2.09 38.05 -19.12
C ALA A 115 -2.31 36.90 -20.13
N PHE A 116 -2.78 35.74 -19.66
CA PHE A 116 -2.99 34.56 -20.50
C PHE A 116 -4.39 34.53 -21.16
N LEU A 117 -5.40 35.07 -20.49
CA LEU A 117 -6.80 35.10 -20.95
C LEU A 117 -7.40 36.51 -20.78
N PRO A 118 -7.01 37.47 -21.64
CA PRO A 118 -7.38 38.88 -21.50
C PRO A 118 -8.89 39.15 -21.63
N ASP A 119 -9.62 38.31 -22.37
CA ASP A 119 -11.08 38.45 -22.55
C ASP A 119 -11.91 37.84 -21.43
N LEU A 120 -11.33 37.05 -20.53
CA LEU A 120 -12.07 36.41 -19.43
C LEU A 120 -12.62 37.44 -18.45
N GLY A 121 -11.87 38.52 -18.19
CA GLY A 121 -12.31 39.64 -17.36
C GLY A 121 -13.39 40.53 -18.01
N ARG A 122 -13.54 40.49 -19.34
CA ARG A 122 -14.71 41.08 -20.03
C ARG A 122 -15.91 40.16 -19.89
N LEU A 123 -15.73 38.88 -20.20
CA LEU A 123 -16.78 37.88 -20.21
C LEU A 123 -17.43 37.72 -18.82
N VAL A 124 -16.66 37.81 -17.73
CA VAL A 124 -17.17 37.83 -16.35
C VAL A 124 -17.98 39.11 -16.04
N ARG A 125 -17.52 40.28 -16.51
CA ARG A 125 -18.26 41.54 -16.34
C ARG A 125 -19.58 41.53 -17.11
N ASP A 126 -19.55 41.01 -18.33
CA ASP A 126 -20.72 40.89 -19.19
C ASP A 126 -21.73 39.88 -18.61
N LEU A 127 -21.26 38.76 -18.04
CA LEU A 127 -22.12 37.81 -17.32
C LEU A 127 -22.76 38.42 -16.07
N ASN A 128 -22.03 39.25 -15.30
CA ASN A 128 -22.56 39.87 -14.09
C ASN A 128 -23.67 40.88 -14.38
N GLN A 129 -23.67 41.50 -15.57
CA GLN A 129 -24.77 42.38 -15.99
C GLN A 129 -26.05 41.63 -16.38
N VAL A 130 -25.93 40.37 -16.82
CA VAL A 130 -27.06 39.59 -17.35
C VAL A 130 -27.75 38.75 -16.26
N LEU A 131 -27.05 38.39 -15.19
CA LEU A 131 -27.60 37.62 -14.06
C LEU A 131 -27.97 38.53 -12.88
N PRO A 132 -29.26 38.84 -12.65
CA PRO A 132 -29.68 39.64 -11.49
C PRO A 132 -29.36 38.87 -10.20
N GLY A 133 -28.48 39.45 -9.39
CA GLY A 133 -27.95 38.84 -8.17
C GLY A 133 -26.56 38.22 -8.31
N GLY A 134 -25.73 38.59 -9.28
CA GLY A 134 -24.33 38.13 -9.39
C GLY A 134 -23.31 38.87 -8.50
N ASP A 135 -23.69 40.01 -7.90
CA ASP A 135 -22.79 40.87 -7.12
C ASP A 135 -22.19 40.21 -5.87
N TRP A 136 -22.75 39.10 -5.35
CA TRP A 136 -22.14 38.37 -4.22
C TRP A 136 -20.85 37.66 -4.62
N LEU A 137 -20.67 37.28 -5.90
CA LEU A 137 -19.44 36.64 -6.36
C LEU A 137 -18.25 37.60 -6.36
N THR A 138 -18.50 38.89 -6.60
CA THR A 138 -17.47 39.94 -6.61
C THR A 138 -17.26 40.60 -5.25
N GLN A 139 -18.27 40.55 -4.36
CA GLN A 139 -18.18 41.06 -2.99
C GLN A 139 -17.50 40.11 -2.00
N LEU A 140 -17.44 38.80 -2.29
CA LEU A 140 -16.67 37.87 -1.48
C LEU A 140 -15.17 38.17 -1.69
N PRO A 141 -14.40 38.52 -0.64
CA PRO A 141 -12.96 38.68 -0.77
C PRO A 141 -12.40 37.39 -1.37
N GLY A 142 -11.58 37.48 -2.42
CA GLY A 142 -11.23 36.33 -3.29
C GLY A 142 -10.85 35.04 -2.55
N GLY A 143 -10.28 35.14 -1.35
CA GLY A 143 -10.01 33.97 -0.50
C GLY A 143 -11.25 33.16 -0.08
N TYR A 144 -12.41 33.79 0.16
CA TYR A 144 -13.61 33.12 0.68
C TYR A 144 -14.32 32.25 -0.37
N PHE A 145 -14.30 32.64 -1.65
CA PHE A 145 -14.88 31.83 -2.73
C PHE A 145 -14.14 30.48 -2.88
N PHE A 146 -12.81 30.50 -2.76
CA PHE A 146 -12.01 29.29 -2.79
C PHE A 146 -12.14 28.48 -1.51
N VAL A 147 -12.18 29.12 -0.33
CA VAL A 147 -12.45 28.41 0.93
C VAL A 147 -13.79 27.68 0.88
N LEU A 148 -14.84 28.30 0.33
CA LEU A 148 -16.14 27.65 0.12
C LEU A 148 -16.06 26.48 -0.87
N ASN A 149 -15.36 26.64 -1.99
CA ASN A 149 -15.18 25.55 -2.96
C ASN A 149 -14.37 24.37 -2.40
N PHE A 150 -13.28 24.65 -1.68
CA PHE A 150 -12.46 23.63 -1.04
C PHE A 150 -13.19 22.95 0.12
N LEU A 151 -13.99 23.67 0.91
CA LEU A 151 -14.88 23.08 1.90
C LEU A 151 -15.92 22.17 1.25
N ALA A 152 -16.57 22.62 0.19
CA ALA A 152 -17.54 21.81 -0.55
C ALA A 152 -16.89 20.54 -1.13
N ALA A 153 -15.71 20.66 -1.74
CA ALA A 153 -14.94 19.52 -2.26
C ALA A 153 -14.52 18.55 -1.13
N GLY A 154 -14.08 19.09 0.01
CA GLY A 154 -13.73 18.28 1.19
C GLY A 154 -14.92 17.50 1.74
N VAL A 155 -16.11 18.12 1.81
CA VAL A 155 -17.35 17.45 2.23
C VAL A 155 -17.74 16.32 1.27
N VAL A 156 -17.64 16.55 -0.04
CA VAL A 156 -17.93 15.52 -1.06
C VAL A 156 -16.96 14.35 -0.97
N LEU A 157 -15.67 14.61 -0.79
CA LEU A 157 -14.65 13.56 -0.64
C LEU A 157 -14.85 12.74 0.64
N ALA A 158 -15.16 13.39 1.77
CA ALA A 158 -15.44 12.71 3.02
C ALA A 158 -16.69 11.81 2.93
N TRP A 159 -17.75 12.28 2.26
CA TRP A 159 -18.96 11.49 2.00
C TRP A 159 -18.66 10.28 1.09
N GLY A 160 -17.88 10.46 0.03
CA GLY A 160 -17.45 9.36 -0.85
C GLY A 160 -16.62 8.31 -0.12
N LEU A 161 -15.67 8.74 0.72
CA LEU A 161 -14.82 7.83 1.52
C LEU A 161 -15.65 6.98 2.49
N TRP A 162 -16.66 7.59 3.14
CA TRP A 162 -17.56 6.90 4.05
C TRP A 162 -18.39 5.82 3.34
N GLN A 163 -18.90 6.11 2.13
CA GLN A 163 -19.61 5.13 1.33
C GLN A 163 -18.71 3.95 0.92
N MET A 164 -17.44 4.23 0.58
CA MET A 164 -16.47 3.20 0.19
C MET A 164 -16.13 2.25 1.35
N VAL A 165 -15.90 2.80 2.55
CA VAL A 165 -15.67 1.99 3.76
C VAL A 165 -16.88 1.13 4.11
N LYS A 166 -18.10 1.67 3.94
CA LYS A 166 -19.35 0.94 4.16
C LYS A 166 -19.54 -0.22 3.17
N ALA A 167 -19.10 -0.05 1.92
CA ALA A 167 -19.15 -1.09 0.90
C ALA A 167 -18.17 -2.24 1.16
N LEU A 168 -16.96 -1.95 1.68
CA LEU A 168 -15.94 -2.95 2.00
C LEU A 168 -16.25 -3.81 3.25
N ARG A 169 -17.23 -3.40 4.06
CA ARG A 169 -17.68 -4.13 5.26
C ARG A 169 -18.88 -5.06 5.00
N ARG A 170 -19.36 -5.18 3.76
CA ARG A 170 -20.39 -6.16 3.34
C ARG A 170 -19.72 -7.31 2.60
#